data_AF-A0A7X6VX46-F1
#
_entry.id   AF-A0A7X6VX46-F1
#
_cell.length_a   1.000
_cell.length_b   1.000
_cell.length_c   1.000
_cell.angle_alpha   90.00
_cell.angle_beta   90.00
_cell.angle_gamma   90.00
#
_symmetry.space_group_name_H-M   'P 1'
#
loop_
_entity.id
_entity.type
_entity.pdbx_description
1 polymer ?
#
loop_
_entity_poly.entity_id
_entity_poly.type
_entity_poly.pdbx_seq_one_letter_code
_entity_poly.pdbx_strand_id
1 'polypeptide(L)'
;MSGFIKYLLIVLLIYQHISPLYAQEDTQNTVFITGNTFGENADYKLLNQWNRQSGTVKNLAVLLAGNSVNSKTGQIPGELLTSNKHPLLIAPGKAEWANGSQEGKDFIKQINKTLTETLDNPLYFTTAACPGPTEVVLSDYLVVILIDTWWWVHKYDRRFNKCGIENSGDVLIQIEDAIRRHYSGKHVVVAGYHSLKSYGNSSGYFSFKQWLTQSPYTFFRKFPGTRTDIQHPDFKDFRNGLLSILKKYPDILYVSADEANMQYFQQDSVHFIISGSWQKSEYVRKDLPEFGSEEKGFAKLNFTSGGVCELTFFNADKIVFNKVLYEKEKAEEPETIVPVKLPDSLVSIASEKYAIPESSYRWLGKNYRDIWAAPVKAPVFNISTKKGGLKILKRGGGQQTYSLRLEDNDGKQYVLRSIDKYVEGAVPKELHNTFAVDLVQDQISASNPYAAPVVANLAEHAGIFHTNPEVVFVPDDPQFGIYRSDVAGKLFLFEERPEKNHKDAASFGYPDNIVSTTKVMEKTIESSNHIINESAVLRARLFDIVINDWDR
;
A
#
# COMPACT_ATOMS: atom_id res chain seq x y z
N MET A 1 -18.42 -45.98 52.83
CA MET A 1 -17.63 -45.82 51.58
C MET A 1 -18.25 -44.88 50.54
N SER A 2 -19.30 -44.09 50.85
CA SER A 2 -20.01 -43.26 49.85
C SER A 2 -19.71 -41.74 49.92
N GLY A 3 -19.23 -41.23 51.06
CA GLY A 3 -18.91 -39.79 51.21
C GLY A 3 -17.54 -39.38 50.67
N PHE A 4 -16.54 -40.26 50.75
CA PHE A 4 -15.16 -39.94 50.39
C PHE A 4 -14.93 -39.82 48.86
N ILE A 5 -15.68 -40.60 48.08
CA ILE A 5 -15.58 -40.61 46.61
C ILE A 5 -16.20 -39.33 46.01
N LYS A 6 -17.25 -38.76 46.62
CA LYS A 6 -17.85 -37.50 46.17
C LYS A 6 -16.92 -36.30 46.37
N TYR A 7 -16.15 -36.26 47.47
CA TYR A 7 -15.18 -35.20 47.71
C TYR A 7 -13.97 -35.29 46.76
N LEU A 8 -13.50 -36.51 46.44
CA LEU A 8 -12.39 -36.69 45.51
C LEU A 8 -12.74 -36.22 44.08
N LEU A 9 -13.98 -36.47 43.62
CA LEU A 9 -14.46 -36.04 42.31
C LEU A 9 -14.62 -34.52 42.19
N ILE A 10 -15.02 -33.82 43.26
CA ILE A 10 -15.13 -32.35 43.26
C ILE A 10 -13.74 -31.70 43.22
N VAL A 11 -12.75 -32.27 43.93
CA VAL A 11 -11.37 -31.77 43.89
C VAL A 11 -10.71 -32.02 42.53
N LEU A 12 -10.99 -33.17 41.88
CA LEU A 12 -10.51 -33.46 40.53
C LEU A 12 -11.14 -32.57 39.44
N LEU A 13 -12.42 -32.19 39.60
CA LEU A 13 -13.08 -31.24 38.68
C LEU A 13 -12.56 -29.81 38.84
N ILE A 14 -12.16 -29.41 40.04
CA ILE A 14 -11.51 -28.10 40.27
C ILE A 14 -10.08 -28.11 39.69
N TYR A 15 -9.37 -29.23 39.75
CA TYR A 15 -8.02 -29.35 39.16
C TYR A 15 -7.99 -29.42 37.62
N GLN A 16 -9.09 -29.80 36.96
CA GLN A 16 -9.20 -29.79 35.50
C GLN A 16 -9.60 -28.43 34.91
N HIS A 17 -9.99 -27.45 35.73
CA HIS A 17 -10.33 -26.10 35.28
C HIS A 17 -9.33 -25.01 35.67
N ILE A 18 -8.19 -25.38 36.27
CA ILE A 18 -7.07 -24.49 36.52
C ILE A 18 -5.95 -24.91 35.57
N SER A 19 -6.13 -24.61 34.28
CA SER A 19 -4.97 -24.45 33.41
C SER A 19 -4.17 -23.29 34.00
N PRO A 20 -2.86 -23.45 34.27
CA PRO A 20 -2.04 -22.28 34.60
C PRO A 20 -2.20 -21.31 33.43
N LEU A 21 -2.79 -20.15 33.71
CA LEU A 21 -2.72 -19.00 32.84
C LEU A 21 -1.23 -18.63 32.81
N TYR A 22 -0.48 -19.27 31.92
CA TYR A 22 0.85 -18.80 31.59
C TYR A 22 0.62 -17.40 31.02
N ALA A 23 0.94 -16.37 31.82
CA ALA A 23 1.10 -15.02 31.30
C ALA A 23 2.11 -15.15 30.15
N GLN A 24 1.60 -15.04 28.92
CA GLN A 24 2.43 -15.02 27.73
C GLN A 24 3.39 -13.84 27.92
N GLU A 25 4.70 -14.10 27.98
CA GLU A 25 5.69 -13.02 28.07
C GLU A 25 5.40 -12.02 26.95
N ASP A 26 5.16 -10.75 27.31
CA ASP A 26 4.87 -9.72 26.34
C ASP A 26 6.13 -9.50 25.50
N THR A 27 6.09 -10.00 24.26
CA THR A 27 7.20 -9.86 23.34
C THR A 27 7.30 -8.41 22.87
N GLN A 28 8.53 -7.93 22.68
CA GLN A 28 8.79 -6.57 22.24
C GLN A 28 9.53 -6.57 20.90
N ASN A 29 9.10 -5.70 19.99
CA ASN A 29 9.79 -5.35 18.76
C ASN A 29 10.14 -3.87 18.81
N THR A 30 11.34 -3.52 18.37
CA THR A 30 11.84 -2.15 18.43
C THR A 30 12.29 -1.70 17.05
N VAL A 31 11.89 -0.49 16.66
CA VAL A 31 12.28 0.14 15.40
C VAL A 31 13.07 1.41 15.70
N PHE A 32 14.33 1.45 15.30
CA PHE A 32 15.14 2.66 15.35
C PHE A 32 14.92 3.46 14.07
N ILE A 33 14.67 4.76 14.19
CA ILE A 33 14.28 5.62 13.09
C ILE A 33 15.26 6.77 12.98
N THR A 34 15.76 6.98 11.77
CA THR A 34 16.51 8.17 11.42
C THR A 34 16.42 8.44 9.91
N GLY A 35 16.93 9.58 9.46
CA GLY A 35 17.06 9.93 8.05
C GLY A 35 18.06 11.07 7.88
N ASN A 36 18.32 11.46 6.63
CA ASN A 36 19.41 12.39 6.29
C ASN A 36 20.75 11.93 6.89
N THR A 37 21.07 10.65 6.75
CA THR A 37 22.20 10.03 7.44
C THR A 37 23.52 10.18 6.69
N PHE A 38 23.48 10.40 5.38
CA PHE A 38 24.68 10.62 4.57
C PHE A 38 25.12 12.10 4.63
N GLY A 39 26.38 12.38 5.02
CA GLY A 39 26.86 13.75 5.22
C GLY A 39 28.32 13.88 5.63
N GLU A 40 28.76 15.12 5.92
CA GLU A 40 30.16 15.53 5.93
C GLU A 40 31.00 15.04 7.12
N ASN A 41 30.41 14.59 8.25
CA ASN A 41 31.13 13.90 9.34
C ASN A 41 30.16 13.20 10.31
N ALA A 42 30.47 11.96 10.71
CA ALA A 42 29.72 11.24 11.74
C ALA A 42 29.92 11.89 13.12
N ASP A 43 28.83 12.24 13.81
CA ASP A 43 28.89 12.65 15.21
C ASP A 43 29.14 11.40 16.07
N TYR A 44 30.39 11.19 16.47
CA TYR A 44 30.80 10.02 17.23
C TYR A 44 30.03 9.84 18.55
N LYS A 45 29.60 10.92 19.20
CA LYS A 45 28.80 10.80 20.43
C LYS A 45 27.41 10.27 20.12
N LEU A 46 26.78 10.82 19.07
CA LEU A 46 25.49 10.33 18.61
C LEU A 46 25.54 8.87 18.14
N LEU A 47 26.61 8.50 17.42
CA LEU A 47 26.84 7.11 17.02
C LEU A 47 27.04 6.19 18.22
N ASN A 48 27.80 6.62 19.24
CA ASN A 48 27.96 5.85 20.47
C ASN A 48 26.63 5.66 21.19
N GLN A 49 25.77 6.69 21.22
CA GLN A 49 24.44 6.56 21.78
C GLN A 49 23.58 5.59 20.97
N TRP A 50 23.60 5.67 19.63
CA TRP A 50 22.93 4.71 18.75
C TRP A 50 23.34 3.28 19.03
N ASN A 51 24.66 3.01 19.08
CA ASN A 51 25.22 1.69 19.35
C ASN A 51 24.90 1.18 20.76
N ARG A 52 24.93 2.07 21.76
CA ARG A 52 24.56 1.73 23.13
C ARG A 52 23.10 1.31 23.22
N GLN A 53 22.19 2.03 22.57
CA GLN A 53 20.77 1.70 22.60
C GLN A 53 20.48 0.45 21.78
N SER A 54 21.04 0.31 20.57
CA SER A 54 20.77 -0.83 19.69
C SER A 54 21.34 -2.15 20.24
N GLY A 55 22.51 -2.14 20.88
CA GLY A 55 23.14 -3.32 21.45
C GLY A 55 22.38 -3.97 22.61
N THR A 56 21.36 -3.31 23.17
CA THR A 56 20.52 -3.85 24.25
C THR A 56 19.23 -4.50 23.76
N VAL A 57 18.93 -4.41 22.46
CA VAL A 57 17.64 -4.77 21.88
C VAL A 57 17.78 -6.05 21.06
N LYS A 58 17.00 -7.07 21.41
CA LYS A 58 17.00 -8.36 20.70
C LYS A 58 16.30 -8.30 19.34
N ASN A 59 15.06 -7.82 19.32
CA ASN A 59 14.21 -7.76 18.13
C ASN A 59 14.21 -6.35 17.53
N LEU A 60 15.36 -5.98 16.95
CA LEU A 60 15.60 -4.66 16.39
C LEU A 60 15.41 -4.66 14.87
N ALA A 61 14.77 -3.60 14.36
CA ALA A 61 14.82 -3.18 12.97
C ALA A 61 15.29 -1.72 12.88
N VAL A 62 15.95 -1.35 11.79
CA VAL A 62 16.38 0.02 11.50
C VAL A 62 15.59 0.56 10.32
N LEU A 63 14.90 1.67 10.50
CA LEU A 63 14.15 2.40 9.48
C LEU A 63 14.89 3.69 9.12
N LEU A 64 15.40 3.73 7.90
CA LEU A 64 16.02 4.90 7.30
C LEU A 64 14.98 5.64 6.43
N ALA A 65 14.42 6.73 6.93
CA ALA A 65 13.36 7.49 6.30
C ALA A 65 13.87 8.48 5.21
N GLY A 66 14.84 8.04 4.41
CA GLY A 66 15.32 8.73 3.21
C GLY A 66 16.62 9.52 3.40
N ASN A 67 17.22 9.92 2.27
CA ASN A 67 18.53 10.59 2.21
C ASN A 67 19.63 9.82 2.96
N SER A 68 19.65 8.52 2.73
CA SER A 68 20.45 7.54 3.46
C SER A 68 21.61 6.99 2.67
N VAL A 69 21.61 7.19 1.35
CA VAL A 69 22.71 6.84 0.45
C VAL A 69 23.51 8.06 0.01
N ASN A 70 24.76 7.82 -0.37
CA ASN A 70 25.49 8.75 -1.23
C ASN A 70 24.77 8.85 -2.58
N SER A 71 24.35 10.04 -2.98
CA SER A 71 23.59 10.26 -4.22
C SER A 71 24.35 10.00 -5.52
N LYS A 72 25.64 9.64 -5.45
CA LYS A 72 26.49 9.30 -6.61
C LYS A 72 26.95 7.84 -6.57
N THR A 73 27.35 7.34 -5.41
CA THR A 73 27.91 5.99 -5.26
C THR A 73 26.91 4.96 -4.74
N GLY A 74 25.79 5.38 -4.17
CA GLY A 74 24.79 4.50 -3.57
C GLY A 74 25.20 3.92 -2.21
N GLN A 75 26.35 4.30 -1.67
CA GLN A 75 26.87 3.78 -0.40
C GLN A 75 26.05 4.30 0.80
N ILE A 76 25.79 3.42 1.75
CA ILE A 76 25.16 3.76 3.05
C ILE A 76 26.26 3.86 4.12
N PRO A 77 26.14 4.76 5.12
CA PRO A 77 27.06 4.80 6.26
C PRO A 77 27.02 3.47 7.04
N GLY A 78 28.14 2.73 7.01
CA GLY A 78 28.22 1.39 7.60
C GLY A 78 28.00 1.38 9.11
N GLU A 79 28.32 2.48 9.79
CA GLU A 79 28.15 2.64 11.23
C GLU A 79 26.69 2.60 11.73
N LEU A 80 25.72 2.84 10.84
CA LEU A 80 24.30 2.77 11.13
C LEU A 80 23.70 1.39 10.91
N LEU A 81 24.42 0.56 10.14
CA LEU A 81 24.08 -0.82 9.90
C LEU A 81 24.42 -1.58 11.19
N THR A 82 23.45 -1.63 12.10
CA THR A 82 23.50 -2.52 13.26
C THR A 82 23.82 -3.95 12.80
N SER A 83 24.28 -4.83 13.71
CA SER A 83 24.64 -6.24 13.42
C SER A 83 23.93 -6.83 12.21
N ASN A 84 24.68 -7.52 11.35
CA ASN A 84 24.30 -8.09 10.04
C ASN A 84 23.01 -8.96 10.02
N LYS A 85 22.32 -9.12 11.14
CA LYS A 85 21.07 -9.88 11.30
C LYS A 85 19.80 -9.02 11.40
N HIS A 86 19.93 -7.72 11.70
CA HIS A 86 18.75 -6.87 11.91
C HIS A 86 18.17 -6.36 10.59
N PRO A 87 16.84 -6.41 10.40
CA PRO A 87 16.18 -5.82 9.24
C PRO A 87 16.53 -4.34 9.04
N LEU A 88 16.89 -3.99 7.80
CA LEU A 88 17.12 -2.61 7.37
C LEU A 88 16.01 -2.21 6.39
N LEU A 89 15.24 -1.20 6.75
CA LEU A 89 14.12 -0.68 5.97
C LEU A 89 14.50 0.71 5.45
N ILE A 90 14.31 0.97 4.16
CA ILE A 90 14.62 2.27 3.55
C ILE A 90 13.39 2.81 2.83
N ALA A 91 12.89 3.96 3.29
CA ALA A 91 11.91 4.75 2.54
C ALA A 91 12.67 5.76 1.67
N PRO A 92 12.58 5.70 0.33
CA PRO A 92 13.42 6.53 -0.53
C PRO A 92 13.16 8.03 -0.38
N GLY A 93 14.23 8.81 -0.37
CA GLY A 93 14.22 10.27 -0.42
C GLY A 93 14.95 10.81 -1.63
N LYS A 94 15.35 12.08 -1.56
CA LYS A 94 16.01 12.80 -2.65
C LYS A 94 17.33 12.14 -3.08
N ALA A 95 18.15 11.71 -2.12
CA ALA A 95 19.47 11.12 -2.43
C ALA A 95 19.34 9.78 -3.15
N GLU A 96 18.37 8.94 -2.78
CA GLU A 96 18.07 7.67 -3.44
C GLU A 96 17.63 7.86 -4.91
N TRP A 97 17.14 9.05 -5.26
CA TRP A 97 16.80 9.48 -6.61
C TRP A 97 17.90 10.32 -7.27
N ALA A 98 19.17 10.08 -6.95
CA ALA A 98 20.32 10.81 -7.49
C ALA A 98 20.19 12.35 -7.34
N ASN A 99 19.73 12.80 -6.17
CA ASN A 99 19.40 14.18 -5.87
C ASN A 99 18.29 14.80 -6.74
N GLY A 100 17.44 13.96 -7.34
CA GLY A 100 16.36 14.37 -8.24
C GLY A 100 16.84 14.66 -9.68
N SER A 101 17.99 14.13 -10.08
CA SER A 101 18.51 14.24 -11.44
C SER A 101 17.77 13.32 -12.43
N GLN A 102 18.07 13.43 -13.72
CA GLN A 102 17.45 12.60 -14.76
C GLN A 102 17.82 11.11 -14.63
N GLU A 103 18.98 10.82 -14.05
CA GLU A 103 19.49 9.48 -13.79
C GLU A 103 18.79 8.80 -12.59
N GLY A 104 17.93 9.50 -11.85
CA GLY A 104 17.35 9.03 -10.59
C GLY A 104 16.64 7.67 -10.70
N LYS A 105 15.94 7.41 -11.82
CA LYS A 105 15.24 6.16 -12.08
C LYS A 105 16.18 4.97 -12.24
N ASP A 106 17.32 5.15 -12.90
CA ASP A 106 18.29 4.08 -13.11
C ASP A 106 19.16 3.91 -11.86
N PHE A 107 19.49 5.02 -11.20
CA PHE A 107 20.20 5.02 -9.94
C PHE A 107 19.45 4.28 -8.83
N ILE A 108 18.16 4.54 -8.62
CA ILE A 108 17.37 3.86 -7.58
C ILE A 108 17.28 2.34 -7.80
N LYS A 109 17.30 1.89 -9.07
CA LYS A 109 17.37 0.46 -9.41
C LYS A 109 18.75 -0.12 -9.10
N GLN A 110 19.79 0.60 -9.48
CA GLN A 110 21.16 0.20 -9.23
C GLN A 110 21.42 0.06 -7.74
N ILE A 111 21.07 1.06 -6.92
CA ILE A 111 21.29 1.00 -5.46
C ILE A 111 20.49 -0.14 -4.83
N ASN A 112 19.24 -0.37 -5.24
CA ASN A 112 18.43 -1.46 -4.70
C ASN A 112 19.10 -2.82 -4.97
N LYS A 113 19.57 -3.04 -6.21
CA LYS A 113 20.32 -4.23 -6.58
C LYS A 113 21.64 -4.35 -5.80
N THR A 114 22.47 -3.32 -5.81
CA THR A 114 23.78 -3.32 -5.18
C THR A 114 23.68 -3.53 -3.67
N LEU A 115 22.78 -2.83 -2.98
CA LEU A 115 22.59 -2.98 -1.53
C LEU A 115 22.08 -4.40 -1.18
N THR A 116 21.19 -4.96 -1.99
CA THR A 116 20.71 -6.34 -1.80
C THR A 116 21.84 -7.37 -1.98
N GLU A 117 22.80 -7.12 -2.87
CA GLU A 117 23.93 -8.02 -3.13
C GLU A 117 25.09 -7.84 -2.12
N THR A 118 25.21 -6.66 -1.50
CA THR A 118 26.37 -6.29 -0.66
C THR A 118 26.10 -6.30 0.83
N LEU A 119 24.85 -6.10 1.26
CA LEU A 119 24.49 -6.12 2.67
C LEU A 119 24.04 -7.51 3.10
N ASP A 120 24.61 -7.98 4.21
CA ASP A 120 24.17 -9.22 4.85
C ASP A 120 22.81 -9.09 5.57
N ASN A 121 22.42 -7.85 5.90
CA ASN A 121 21.15 -7.55 6.57
C ASN A 121 19.95 -7.87 5.67
N PRO A 122 18.82 -8.35 6.23
CA PRO A 122 17.56 -8.37 5.51
C PRO A 122 17.15 -6.95 5.09
N LEU A 123 17.35 -6.61 3.81
CA LEU A 123 17.07 -5.30 3.26
C LEU A 123 15.65 -5.23 2.71
N TYR A 124 14.91 -4.22 3.14
CA TYR A 124 13.59 -3.89 2.63
C TYR A 124 13.62 -2.48 2.03
N PHE A 125 13.22 -2.41 0.77
CA PHE A 125 13.15 -1.19 -0.03
C PHE A 125 11.80 -1.17 -0.74
N THR A 126 11.32 -0.01 -1.20
CA THR A 126 10.21 -0.03 -2.16
C THR A 126 10.62 -0.80 -3.41
N THR A 127 9.67 -1.40 -4.14
CA THR A 127 10.02 -1.98 -5.45
C THR A 127 10.64 -0.88 -6.30
N ALA A 128 11.82 -1.11 -6.89
CA ALA A 128 12.60 -0.05 -7.51
C ALA A 128 11.79 0.76 -8.54
N ALA A 129 11.84 2.09 -8.41
CA ALA A 129 11.07 3.06 -9.20
C ALA A 129 9.53 2.92 -9.09
N CYS A 130 9.02 2.20 -8.10
CA CYS A 130 7.60 2.18 -7.72
C CYS A 130 7.37 3.02 -6.45
N PRO A 131 6.25 3.76 -6.36
CA PRO A 131 5.94 4.60 -5.21
C PRO A 131 5.60 3.82 -3.92
N GLY A 132 5.56 2.48 -3.98
CA GLY A 132 5.00 1.63 -2.91
C GLY A 132 3.48 1.43 -3.06
N PRO A 133 2.82 0.81 -2.06
CA PRO A 133 3.39 0.40 -0.78
C PRO A 133 4.25 -0.87 -0.87
N THR A 134 5.29 -0.95 -0.03
CA THR A 134 5.96 -2.21 0.31
C THR A 134 5.68 -2.54 1.78
N GLU A 135 5.10 -3.70 2.03
CA GLU A 135 4.74 -4.16 3.37
C GLU A 135 5.85 -5.01 3.97
N VAL A 136 6.35 -4.60 5.13
CA VAL A 136 7.41 -5.30 5.87
C VAL A 136 6.83 -5.77 7.21
N VAL A 137 6.43 -7.04 7.25
CA VAL A 137 5.93 -7.67 8.49
C VAL A 137 7.13 -8.03 9.35
N LEU A 138 7.31 -7.30 10.46
CA LEU A 138 8.42 -7.51 11.40
C LEU A 138 8.10 -8.52 12.50
N SER A 139 6.80 -8.68 12.82
CA SER A 139 6.29 -9.70 13.74
C SER A 139 4.80 -9.96 13.52
N ASP A 140 4.23 -10.86 14.32
CA ASP A 140 2.79 -11.16 14.28
C ASP A 140 1.92 -9.96 14.67
N TYR A 141 2.49 -8.93 15.29
CA TYR A 141 1.78 -7.74 15.74
C TYR A 141 2.37 -6.42 15.19
N LEU A 142 3.39 -6.44 14.31
CA LEU A 142 3.98 -5.21 13.75
C LEU A 142 4.21 -5.30 12.25
N VAL A 143 3.74 -4.29 11.52
CA VAL A 143 4.05 -4.05 10.10
C VAL A 143 4.55 -2.62 9.88
N VAL A 144 5.55 -2.49 9.01
CA VAL A 144 6.00 -1.21 8.45
C VAL A 144 5.68 -1.18 6.96
N ILE A 145 4.96 -0.14 6.53
CA ILE A 145 4.57 0.09 5.14
C ILE A 145 5.45 1.21 4.59
N LEU A 146 6.37 0.86 3.70
CA LEU A 146 7.29 1.79 3.05
C LEU A 146 6.62 2.41 1.82
N ILE A 147 6.71 3.73 1.70
CA ILE A 147 6.27 4.49 0.53
C ILE A 147 7.39 5.41 0.02
N ASP A 148 7.50 5.54 -1.30
CA ASP A 148 8.44 6.44 -1.94
C ASP A 148 7.72 7.76 -2.26
N THR A 149 7.84 8.69 -1.32
CA THR A 149 7.26 10.03 -1.46
C THR A 149 8.04 10.91 -2.45
N TRP A 150 9.32 10.63 -2.70
CA TRP A 150 10.11 11.39 -3.67
C TRP A 150 9.69 11.10 -5.11
N TRP A 151 9.19 9.89 -5.37
CA TRP A 151 8.53 9.54 -6.62
C TRP A 151 7.53 10.62 -7.02
N TRP A 152 6.70 11.14 -6.11
CA TRP A 152 5.65 12.12 -6.43
C TRP A 152 6.13 13.48 -6.92
N VAL A 153 7.29 13.93 -6.44
CA VAL A 153 7.85 15.24 -6.76
C VAL A 153 8.98 15.17 -7.79
N HIS A 154 9.43 13.96 -8.15
CA HIS A 154 10.50 13.78 -9.10
C HIS A 154 10.11 14.29 -10.50
N LYS A 155 10.99 15.10 -11.11
CA LYS A 155 10.72 15.87 -12.34
C LYS A 155 10.73 15.03 -13.61
N TYR A 156 11.57 14.00 -13.67
CA TYR A 156 11.81 13.20 -14.89
C TYR A 156 10.91 11.98 -14.96
N ASP A 157 11.12 11.09 -15.94
CA ASP A 157 10.32 9.88 -16.06
C ASP A 157 10.51 8.96 -14.85
N ARG A 158 9.40 8.57 -14.24
CA ARG A 158 9.33 7.72 -13.05
C ARG A 158 8.66 6.38 -13.33
N ARG A 159 8.07 6.25 -14.52
CA ARG A 159 7.16 5.15 -14.83
C ARG A 159 7.94 3.84 -14.89
N PHE A 160 7.51 2.88 -14.09
CA PHE A 160 8.02 1.53 -14.15
C PHE A 160 6.85 0.55 -14.18
N ASN A 161 6.79 -0.27 -15.21
CA ASN A 161 5.55 -0.97 -15.57
C ASN A 161 5.26 -2.19 -14.68
N LYS A 162 6.14 -2.48 -13.70
CA LYS A 162 5.94 -3.54 -12.70
C LYS A 162 5.09 -3.11 -11.51
N CYS A 163 4.76 -1.82 -11.38
CA CYS A 163 4.08 -1.33 -10.17
C CYS A 163 2.57 -1.64 -10.15
N GLY A 164 1.96 -1.99 -11.30
CA GLY A 164 0.52 -2.24 -11.39
C GLY A 164 -0.31 -0.99 -11.04
N ILE A 165 0.17 0.18 -11.45
CA ILE A 165 -0.42 1.50 -11.22
C ILE A 165 -0.73 2.06 -12.60
N GLU A 166 -1.99 2.42 -12.85
CA GLU A 166 -2.42 3.09 -14.09
C GLU A 166 -2.44 4.61 -13.88
N ASN A 167 -2.92 5.05 -12.72
CA ASN A 167 -2.99 6.45 -12.32
C ASN A 167 -2.45 6.66 -10.90
N SER A 168 -2.15 7.91 -10.56
CA SER A 168 -1.66 8.29 -9.22
C SER A 168 -2.60 7.85 -8.07
N GLY A 169 -3.92 7.90 -8.28
CA GLY A 169 -4.90 7.50 -7.27
C GLY A 169 -4.82 6.02 -6.89
N ASP A 170 -4.38 5.14 -7.79
CA ASP A 170 -4.24 3.71 -7.50
C ASP A 170 -3.22 3.45 -6.36
N VAL A 171 -2.21 4.32 -6.21
CA VAL A 171 -1.23 4.22 -5.13
C VAL A 171 -1.91 4.40 -3.77
N LEU A 172 -2.82 5.38 -3.66
CA LEU A 172 -3.58 5.62 -2.43
C LEU A 172 -4.49 4.44 -2.10
N ILE A 173 -5.12 3.84 -3.12
CA ILE A 173 -5.93 2.61 -2.96
C ILE A 173 -5.06 1.45 -2.45
N GLN A 174 -3.88 1.26 -3.02
CA GLN A 174 -2.96 0.19 -2.59
C GLN A 174 -2.46 0.41 -1.16
N ILE A 175 -2.13 1.66 -0.78
CA ILE A 175 -1.73 1.99 0.60
C ILE A 175 -2.88 1.71 1.57
N GLU A 176 -4.11 2.14 1.25
CA GLU A 176 -5.27 1.88 2.10
C GLU A 176 -5.56 0.38 2.24
N ASP A 177 -5.46 -0.40 1.15
CA ASP A 177 -5.59 -1.87 1.21
C ASP A 177 -4.53 -2.52 2.12
N ALA A 178 -3.27 -2.10 1.99
CA ALA A 178 -2.18 -2.57 2.85
C ALA A 178 -2.46 -2.24 4.32
N ILE A 179 -2.93 -1.02 4.63
CA ILE A 179 -3.34 -0.66 5.99
C ILE A 179 -4.47 -1.59 6.46
N ARG A 180 -5.58 -1.71 5.71
CA ARG A 180 -6.75 -2.52 6.11
C ARG A 180 -6.39 -3.97 6.43
N ARG A 181 -5.50 -4.60 5.64
CA ARG A 181 -5.10 -6.00 5.85
C ARG A 181 -4.35 -6.26 7.15
N HIS A 182 -3.65 -5.26 7.68
CA HIS A 182 -2.86 -5.40 8.91
C HIS A 182 -3.49 -4.70 10.11
N TYR A 183 -4.39 -3.74 9.88
CA TYR A 183 -4.86 -2.81 10.89
C TYR A 183 -5.51 -3.48 12.11
N SER A 184 -6.29 -4.54 11.88
CA SER A 184 -7.05 -5.21 12.94
C SER A 184 -6.15 -5.91 13.96
N GLY A 185 -5.04 -6.51 13.53
CA GLY A 185 -4.19 -7.36 14.39
C GLY A 185 -2.78 -6.83 14.64
N LYS A 186 -2.36 -5.73 13.98
CA LYS A 186 -1.00 -5.22 14.07
C LYS A 186 -0.94 -3.72 14.37
N HIS A 187 0.16 -3.31 14.98
CA HIS A 187 0.69 -1.97 14.87
C HIS A 187 1.08 -1.70 13.41
N VAL A 188 0.67 -0.55 12.89
CA VAL A 188 0.93 -0.17 11.50
C VAL A 188 1.71 1.14 11.50
N VAL A 189 2.92 1.09 10.95
CA VAL A 189 3.77 2.26 10.70
C VAL A 189 3.80 2.51 9.20
N VAL A 190 3.43 3.71 8.76
CA VAL A 190 3.63 4.16 7.37
C VAL A 190 4.84 5.07 7.33
N ALA A 191 5.84 4.76 6.49
CA ALA A 191 7.08 5.51 6.44
C ALA A 191 7.39 6.04 5.04
N GLY A 192 7.73 7.32 4.96
CA GLY A 192 8.07 8.03 3.73
C GLY A 192 9.03 9.18 4.00
N TYR A 193 9.83 9.59 3.02
CA TYR A 193 10.77 10.70 3.20
C TYR A 193 10.10 12.04 3.56
N HIS A 194 9.15 12.51 2.74
CA HIS A 194 8.44 13.76 2.96
C HIS A 194 7.53 13.71 4.18
N SER A 195 7.55 14.77 4.99
CA SER A 195 6.56 14.96 6.04
C SER A 195 5.18 15.28 5.44
N LEU A 196 4.11 14.67 5.95
CA LEU A 196 2.74 15.05 5.54
C LEU A 196 2.25 16.32 6.26
N LYS A 197 2.75 16.52 7.48
CA LYS A 197 2.56 17.68 8.34
C LYS A 197 3.84 17.94 9.11
N SER A 198 4.11 19.18 9.44
CA SER A 198 5.31 19.58 10.16
C SER A 198 5.16 20.99 10.76
N TYR A 199 6.00 21.31 11.73
CA TYR A 199 6.16 22.67 12.28
C TYR A 199 7.56 23.25 12.06
N GLY A 200 8.28 22.74 11.06
CA GLY A 200 9.59 23.23 10.65
C GLY A 200 9.58 23.89 9.27
N ASN A 201 10.77 23.99 8.69
CA ASN A 201 11.03 24.67 7.42
C ASN A 201 10.19 24.13 6.25
N SER A 202 9.92 22.81 6.17
CA SER A 202 9.17 22.24 5.02
C SER A 202 7.71 22.67 4.99
N SER A 203 7.17 23.12 6.13
CA SER A 203 5.85 23.73 6.27
C SER A 203 5.87 25.27 6.28
N GLY A 204 7.02 25.87 5.97
CA GLY A 204 7.19 27.32 5.90
C GLY A 204 7.36 28.01 7.26
N TYR A 205 7.67 27.27 8.32
CA TYR A 205 8.07 27.83 9.62
C TYR A 205 9.59 28.03 9.63
N PHE A 206 10.02 29.29 9.69
CA PHE A 206 11.42 29.68 9.71
C PHE A 206 11.72 30.50 10.97
N SER A 207 12.94 30.38 11.49
CA SER A 207 13.43 31.29 12.52
C SER A 207 13.45 32.74 12.03
N PHE A 208 13.39 33.70 12.95
CA PHE A 208 13.51 35.12 12.62
C PHE A 208 14.79 35.43 11.83
N LYS A 209 15.91 34.77 12.18
CA LYS A 209 17.17 34.90 11.46
C LYS A 209 17.05 34.42 10.01
N GLN A 210 16.47 33.24 9.76
CA GLN A 210 16.26 32.73 8.40
C GLN A 210 15.34 33.65 7.58
N TRP A 211 14.26 34.17 8.18
CA TRP A 211 13.38 35.15 7.52
C TRP A 211 14.14 36.36 7.00
N LEU A 212 15.08 36.88 7.79
CA LEU A 212 15.89 38.03 7.41
C LEU A 212 16.99 37.67 6.40
N THR A 213 17.72 36.57 6.60
CA THR A 213 18.94 36.26 5.82
C THR A 213 18.67 35.50 4.52
N GLN A 214 17.54 34.80 4.42
CA GLN A 214 17.19 33.98 3.26
C GLN A 214 15.96 34.52 2.52
N SER A 215 15.55 35.77 2.76
CA SER A 215 14.55 36.42 1.91
C SER A 215 15.13 36.69 0.50
N PRO A 216 14.38 36.47 -0.59
CA PRO A 216 12.96 36.07 -0.67
C PRO A 216 12.73 34.54 -0.72
N TYR A 217 13.79 33.73 -0.59
CA TYR A 217 13.71 32.27 -0.69
C TYR A 217 12.80 31.65 0.38
N THR A 218 12.75 32.18 1.60
CA THR A 218 11.79 31.78 2.64
C THR A 218 10.33 32.01 2.25
N PHE A 219 10.03 33.11 1.53
CA PHE A 219 8.71 33.34 0.95
C PHE A 219 8.40 32.32 -0.13
N PHE A 220 9.34 32.07 -1.05
CA PHE A 220 9.17 31.07 -2.11
C PHE A 220 8.92 29.67 -1.53
N ARG A 221 9.69 29.27 -0.51
CA ARG A 221 9.49 28.00 0.19
C ARG A 221 8.11 27.94 0.83
N LYS A 222 7.57 29.04 1.37
CA LYS A 222 6.21 29.07 1.94
C LYS A 222 5.12 29.02 0.87
N PHE A 223 5.31 29.71 -0.27
CA PHE A 223 4.41 29.70 -1.42
C PHE A 223 5.20 30.01 -2.71
N PRO A 224 5.21 29.13 -3.74
CA PRO A 224 4.50 27.85 -3.86
C PRO A 224 5.20 26.65 -3.19
N GLY A 225 6.46 26.79 -2.78
CA GLY A 225 7.30 25.71 -2.24
C GLY A 225 8.30 25.13 -3.23
N THR A 226 9.33 24.47 -2.70
CA THR A 226 10.25 23.59 -3.43
C THR A 226 9.75 22.14 -3.35
N ARG A 227 10.38 21.22 -4.09
CA ARG A 227 9.96 19.80 -4.12
C ARG A 227 10.02 19.07 -2.78
N THR A 228 10.79 19.59 -1.82
CA THR A 228 10.83 19.07 -0.44
C THR A 228 9.71 19.67 0.42
N ASP A 229 9.17 20.84 0.07
CA ASP A 229 8.19 21.53 0.89
C ASP A 229 6.79 20.91 0.74
N ILE A 230 6.05 20.79 1.85
CA ILE A 230 4.80 20.03 1.88
C ILE A 230 3.72 20.65 0.98
N GLN A 231 3.78 21.96 0.74
CA GLN A 231 2.87 22.75 -0.09
C GLN A 231 3.12 22.62 -1.59
N HIS A 232 4.18 21.92 -2.01
CA HIS A 232 4.51 21.77 -3.42
C HIS A 232 3.31 21.19 -4.21
N PRO A 233 2.95 21.78 -5.37
CA PRO A 233 1.78 21.35 -6.13
C PRO A 233 1.76 19.86 -6.45
N ASP A 234 2.90 19.31 -6.91
CA ASP A 234 3.01 17.89 -7.28
C ASP A 234 2.85 16.92 -6.09
N PHE A 235 2.99 17.39 -4.86
CA PHE A 235 2.86 16.57 -3.64
C PHE A 235 1.48 16.74 -2.96
N LYS A 236 0.87 17.91 -3.13
CA LYS A 236 -0.32 18.34 -2.37
C LYS A 236 -1.48 17.34 -2.45
N ASP A 237 -1.79 16.83 -3.64
CA ASP A 237 -2.95 15.94 -3.82
C ASP A 237 -2.75 14.57 -3.22
N PHE A 238 -1.56 13.99 -3.40
CA PHE A 238 -1.15 12.75 -2.75
C PHE A 238 -1.15 12.92 -1.23
N ARG A 239 -0.51 13.97 -0.72
CA ARG A 239 -0.44 14.29 0.71
C ARG A 239 -1.83 14.37 1.33
N ASN A 240 -2.74 15.12 0.71
CA ASN A 240 -4.11 15.28 1.23
C ASN A 240 -4.90 13.97 1.14
N GLY A 241 -4.74 13.20 0.07
CA GLY A 241 -5.35 11.87 -0.07
C GLY A 241 -4.86 10.90 1.00
N LEU A 242 -3.55 10.83 1.22
CA LEU A 242 -2.95 9.97 2.24
C LEU A 242 -3.37 10.40 3.65
N LEU A 243 -3.35 11.70 3.97
CA LEU A 243 -3.88 12.22 5.24
C LEU A 243 -5.34 11.81 5.48
N SER A 244 -6.16 11.85 4.43
CA SER A 244 -7.57 11.45 4.50
C SER A 244 -7.74 9.94 4.75
N ILE A 245 -6.84 9.10 4.22
CA ILE A 245 -6.79 7.66 4.50
C ILE A 245 -6.36 7.43 5.95
N LEU A 246 -5.23 7.99 6.37
CA LEU A 246 -4.67 7.75 7.71
C LEU A 246 -5.66 8.13 8.82
N LYS A 247 -6.44 9.22 8.64
CA LYS A 247 -7.47 9.66 9.59
C LYS A 247 -8.57 8.63 9.86
N LYS A 248 -8.81 7.67 8.95
CA LYS A 248 -9.83 6.62 9.14
C LYS A 248 -9.39 5.53 10.13
N TYR A 249 -8.09 5.47 10.42
CA TYR A 249 -7.46 4.42 11.19
C TYR A 249 -6.76 5.04 12.41
N PRO A 250 -7.38 4.98 13.60
CA PRO A 250 -6.72 5.34 14.85
C PRO A 250 -5.38 4.62 15.08
N ASP A 251 -4.50 5.22 15.88
CA ASP A 251 -3.24 4.59 16.31
C ASP A 251 -2.28 4.22 15.16
N ILE A 252 -2.43 4.88 14.01
CA ILE A 252 -1.46 4.79 12.91
C ILE A 252 -0.32 5.77 13.15
N LEU A 253 0.90 5.30 12.92
CA LEU A 253 2.10 6.14 12.92
C LEU A 253 2.49 6.51 11.49
N TYR A 254 2.72 7.79 11.23
CA TYR A 254 3.41 8.27 10.05
C TYR A 254 4.81 8.75 10.40
N VAL A 255 5.83 8.13 9.81
CA VAL A 255 7.25 8.39 10.07
C VAL A 255 7.90 9.04 8.86
N SER A 256 8.64 10.14 9.08
CA SER A 256 9.38 10.84 8.03
C SER A 256 10.71 11.45 8.50
N ALA A 257 11.49 11.97 7.55
CA ALA A 257 12.77 12.61 7.84
C ALA A 257 13.18 13.72 6.85
N ASP A 258 12.24 14.32 6.11
CA ASP A 258 12.56 15.42 5.18
C ASP A 258 13.18 16.66 5.85
N GLU A 259 12.88 16.88 7.13
CA GLU A 259 13.44 17.99 7.89
C GLU A 259 14.58 17.54 8.80
N ALA A 260 15.60 18.39 8.96
CA ALA A 260 16.73 18.07 9.83
C ALA A 260 16.48 18.42 11.30
N ASN A 261 15.35 17.97 11.84
CA ASN A 261 14.96 18.13 13.24
C ASN A 261 14.23 16.86 13.74
N MET A 262 13.89 16.85 15.03
CA MET A 262 13.04 15.82 15.63
C MET A 262 11.70 16.42 16.02
N GLN A 263 10.59 15.76 15.68
CA GLN A 263 9.24 16.21 16.05
C GLN A 263 8.36 15.02 16.39
N TYR A 264 7.47 15.22 17.35
CA TYR A 264 6.30 14.38 17.52
C TYR A 264 5.08 15.24 17.84
N PHE A 265 3.96 14.89 17.22
CA PHE A 265 2.65 15.42 17.52
C PHE A 265 1.56 14.48 17.00
N GLN A 266 0.45 14.42 17.70
CA GLN A 266 -0.78 13.78 17.25
C GLN A 266 -1.70 14.81 16.61
N GLN A 267 -2.31 14.45 15.49
CA GLN A 267 -3.40 15.22 14.92
C GLN A 267 -4.49 14.30 14.39
N ASP A 268 -5.73 14.62 14.73
CA ASP A 268 -6.86 13.69 14.61
C ASP A 268 -6.50 12.40 15.36
N SER A 269 -6.51 11.25 14.70
CA SER A 269 -6.15 9.96 15.28
C SER A 269 -4.77 9.44 14.82
N VAL A 270 -3.98 10.29 14.15
CA VAL A 270 -2.70 9.92 13.52
C VAL A 270 -1.53 10.49 14.31
N HIS A 271 -0.51 9.67 14.55
CA HIS A 271 0.74 10.08 15.19
C HIS A 271 1.80 10.41 14.13
N PHE A 272 2.29 11.65 14.12
CA PHE A 272 3.36 12.08 13.21
C PHE A 272 4.70 12.10 13.95
N ILE A 273 5.69 11.43 13.38
CA ILE A 273 7.05 11.32 13.92
C ILE A 273 8.03 11.75 12.84
N ILE A 274 8.80 12.80 13.12
CA ILE A 274 9.86 13.29 12.24
C ILE A 274 11.19 13.04 12.94
N SER A 275 12.12 12.35 12.27
CA SER A 275 13.43 12.02 12.81
C SER A 275 14.50 12.13 11.73
N GLY A 276 14.88 13.36 11.36
CA GLY A 276 15.82 13.62 10.26
C GLY A 276 17.07 14.40 10.65
N SER A 277 17.35 14.59 11.94
CA SER A 277 18.48 15.43 12.42
C SER A 277 19.80 14.68 12.62
N TRP A 278 20.04 13.57 11.93
CA TRP A 278 21.28 12.80 12.11
C TRP A 278 22.54 13.61 11.75
N GLN A 279 22.56 14.19 10.55
CA GLN A 279 23.70 14.97 10.06
C GLN A 279 23.61 16.47 10.36
N LYS A 280 22.40 17.03 10.28
CA LYS A 280 22.15 18.47 10.30
C LYS A 280 21.10 18.83 11.36
N SER A 281 21.05 20.11 11.67
CA SER A 281 20.09 20.73 12.57
C SER A 281 19.36 21.84 11.80
N GLU A 282 18.04 21.81 11.84
CA GLU A 282 17.16 22.81 11.25
C GLU A 282 16.13 23.30 12.26
N TYR A 283 15.67 24.53 12.05
CA TYR A 283 14.68 25.18 12.90
C TYR A 283 13.40 24.36 12.99
N VAL A 284 12.84 24.33 14.20
CA VAL A 284 11.48 23.87 14.46
C VAL A 284 10.79 24.87 15.39
N ARG A 285 9.50 25.12 15.17
CA ARG A 285 8.72 26.00 16.04
C ARG A 285 8.78 25.48 17.48
N LYS A 286 9.03 26.38 18.44
CA LYS A 286 9.10 26.04 19.88
C LYS A 286 7.75 25.78 20.52
N ASP A 287 6.72 26.44 20.02
CA ASP A 287 5.34 26.30 20.46
C ASP A 287 4.65 25.19 19.65
N LEU A 288 5.03 23.96 19.99
CA LEU A 288 4.54 22.73 19.40
C LEU A 288 3.50 22.10 20.32
N PRO A 289 2.50 21.38 19.78
CA PRO A 289 1.52 20.69 20.61
C PRO A 289 2.14 19.70 21.59
N GLU A 290 3.26 19.06 21.22
CA GLU A 290 3.88 18.00 22.02
C GLU A 290 5.40 18.09 22.08
N PHE A 291 6.13 17.72 21.02
CA PHE A 291 7.59 17.71 21.04
C PHE A 291 8.21 18.20 19.74
N GLY A 292 9.25 19.05 19.88
CA GLY A 292 10.20 19.27 18.82
C GLY A 292 11.55 19.74 19.33
N SER A 293 12.60 19.34 18.64
CA SER A 293 13.97 19.69 18.96
C SER A 293 14.80 19.89 17.69
N GLU A 294 15.62 20.93 17.70
CA GLU A 294 16.62 21.20 16.65
C GLU A 294 17.91 20.39 16.89
N GLU A 295 18.05 19.71 18.03
CA GLU A 295 19.24 18.93 18.35
C GLU A 295 19.43 17.74 17.40
N LYS A 296 20.68 17.34 17.17
CA LYS A 296 20.98 16.12 16.42
C LYS A 296 20.55 14.90 17.24
N GLY A 297 19.87 13.97 16.59
CA GLY A 297 19.25 12.86 17.28
C GLY A 297 18.63 11.79 16.39
N PHE A 298 17.94 10.85 17.03
CA PHE A 298 17.18 9.79 16.40
C PHE A 298 15.99 9.35 17.27
N ALA A 299 15.04 8.64 16.68
CA ALA A 299 13.88 8.07 17.36
C ALA A 299 14.02 6.56 17.57
N LYS A 300 13.36 6.07 18.63
CA LYS A 300 13.13 4.66 18.92
C LYS A 300 11.66 4.44 19.17
N LEU A 301 11.06 3.50 18.46
CA LEU A 301 9.72 3.00 18.73
C LEU A 301 9.79 1.61 19.34
N ASN A 302 9.12 1.40 20.45
CA ASN A 302 8.91 0.09 21.07
C ASN A 302 7.46 -0.32 20.86
N PHE A 303 7.25 -1.55 20.40
CA PHE A 303 5.95 -2.16 20.19
C PHE A 303 5.87 -3.45 20.99
N THR A 304 4.82 -3.61 21.78
CA THR A 304 4.59 -4.84 22.54
C THR A 304 3.46 -5.66 21.91
N SER A 305 3.50 -6.98 22.08
CA SER A 305 2.39 -7.85 21.68
C SER A 305 1.08 -7.57 22.43
N GLY A 306 1.16 -6.91 23.59
CA GLY A 306 0.02 -6.39 24.35
C GLY A 306 -0.64 -5.13 23.76
N GLY A 307 -0.11 -4.58 22.67
CA GLY A 307 -0.71 -3.43 21.98
C GLY A 307 -0.13 -2.07 22.38
N VAL A 308 0.89 -2.01 23.24
CA VAL A 308 1.52 -0.76 23.66
C VAL A 308 2.51 -0.27 22.61
N CYS A 309 2.44 1.01 22.26
CA CYS A 309 3.45 1.70 21.46
C CYS A 309 4.09 2.83 22.25
N GLU A 310 5.41 2.80 22.42
CA GLU A 310 6.19 3.86 23.09
C GLU A 310 7.19 4.49 22.12
N LEU A 311 7.27 5.83 22.14
CA LEU A 311 8.24 6.63 21.41
C LEU A 311 9.26 7.25 22.36
N THR A 312 10.54 7.08 22.05
CA THR A 312 11.65 7.76 22.70
C THR A 312 12.48 8.51 21.66
N PHE A 313 12.81 9.79 21.90
CA PHE A 313 13.84 10.50 21.14
C PHE A 313 15.13 10.61 21.96
N PHE A 314 16.26 10.48 21.28
CA PHE A 314 17.60 10.60 21.84
C PHE A 314 18.37 11.71 21.14
N ASN A 315 19.14 12.47 21.92
CA ASN A 315 20.28 13.20 21.39
C ASN A 315 21.58 12.42 21.72
N ALA A 316 22.73 13.04 21.48
CA ALA A 316 24.03 12.42 21.72
C ALA A 316 24.30 12.00 23.19
N ASP A 317 23.61 12.60 24.16
CA ASP A 317 23.92 12.42 25.59
C ASP A 317 22.81 11.72 26.38
N LYS A 318 21.54 11.94 26.03
CA LYS A 318 20.37 11.54 26.85
C LYS A 318 19.09 11.33 26.03
N ILE A 319 18.09 10.83 26.73
CA ILE A 319 16.70 10.87 26.27
C ILE A 319 16.22 12.33 26.34
N VAL A 320 15.67 12.83 25.25
CA VAL A 320 15.11 14.20 25.16
C VAL A 320 13.57 14.19 25.16
N PHE A 321 12.95 13.05 24.87
CA PHE A 321 11.51 12.85 24.94
C PHE A 321 11.19 11.37 25.11
N ASN A 322 10.17 11.04 25.91
CA ASN A 322 9.62 9.70 26.02
C ASN A 322 8.10 9.76 26.25
N LYS A 323 7.33 8.97 25.51
CA LYS A 323 5.87 8.91 25.68
C LYS A 323 5.30 7.58 25.16
N VAL A 324 4.39 6.99 25.91
CA VAL A 324 3.47 5.96 25.40
C VAL A 324 2.45 6.64 24.50
N LEU A 325 2.46 6.30 23.22
CA LEU A 325 1.62 6.94 22.20
C LEU A 325 0.17 6.46 22.29
N TYR A 326 0.00 5.15 22.44
CA TYR A 326 -1.28 4.46 22.54
C TYR A 326 -1.11 3.04 23.11
N GLU A 327 -2.24 2.44 23.47
CA GLU A 327 -2.37 1.03 23.81
C GLU A 327 -3.57 0.47 23.03
N LYS A 328 -3.30 -0.36 22.02
CA LYS A 328 -4.33 -0.98 21.19
C LYS A 328 -5.00 -2.10 21.96
N GLU A 329 -6.32 -2.15 21.90
CA GLU A 329 -7.06 -3.33 22.34
C GLU A 329 -6.65 -4.52 21.47
N LYS A 330 -6.45 -5.67 22.12
CA LYS A 330 -6.12 -6.91 21.42
C LYS A 330 -7.29 -7.26 20.50
N ALA A 331 -7.00 -7.48 19.23
CA ALA A 331 -8.00 -7.93 18.27
C ALA A 331 -8.70 -9.18 18.82
N GLU A 332 -10.03 -9.20 18.81
CA GLU A 332 -10.78 -10.43 19.07
C GLU A 332 -10.32 -11.49 18.07
N GLU A 333 -10.15 -12.73 18.56
CA GLU A 333 -9.84 -13.84 17.66
C GLU A 333 -10.93 -13.92 16.58
N PRO A 334 -10.55 -14.13 15.31
CA PRO A 334 -11.52 -14.16 14.23
C PRO A 334 -12.62 -15.17 14.59
N GLU A 335 -13.87 -14.69 14.62
CA GLU A 335 -15.02 -15.55 14.89
C GLU A 335 -14.92 -16.81 14.02
N THR A 336 -15.23 -17.96 14.61
CA THR A 336 -15.25 -19.21 13.87
C THR A 336 -16.25 -19.07 12.72
N ILE A 337 -15.74 -18.97 11.50
CA ILE A 337 -16.59 -18.76 10.33
C ILE A 337 -17.41 -20.02 10.13
N VAL A 338 -18.67 -19.97 10.53
CA VAL A 338 -19.59 -21.08 10.32
C VAL A 338 -19.88 -21.18 8.82
N PRO A 339 -19.68 -22.34 8.19
CA PRO A 339 -19.99 -22.52 6.77
C PRO A 339 -21.45 -22.20 6.52
N VAL A 340 -21.72 -21.09 5.81
CA VAL A 340 -23.08 -20.74 5.40
C VAL A 340 -23.47 -21.68 4.27
N LYS A 341 -24.63 -22.34 4.39
CA LYS A 341 -25.20 -23.11 3.29
C LYS A 341 -25.70 -22.13 2.22
N LEU A 342 -24.92 -21.97 1.16
CA LEU A 342 -25.23 -21.10 0.04
C LEU A 342 -26.09 -21.84 -1.01
N PRO A 343 -27.05 -21.18 -1.66
CA PRO A 343 -27.76 -21.75 -2.81
C PRO A 343 -26.83 -21.82 -4.04
N ASP A 344 -27.15 -22.67 -5.02
CA ASP A 344 -26.32 -22.84 -6.22
C ASP A 344 -26.27 -21.58 -7.10
N SER A 345 -27.37 -20.81 -7.11
CA SER A 345 -27.50 -19.59 -7.91
C SER A 345 -28.50 -18.63 -7.28
N LEU A 346 -28.35 -17.34 -7.59
CA LEU A 346 -29.26 -16.28 -7.19
C LEU A 346 -29.58 -15.39 -8.39
N VAL A 347 -30.76 -14.76 -8.34
CA VAL A 347 -31.13 -13.73 -9.31
C VAL A 347 -30.69 -12.38 -8.76
N SER A 348 -29.93 -11.63 -9.55
CA SER A 348 -29.47 -10.28 -9.23
C SER A 348 -29.40 -9.45 -10.50
N ILE A 349 -29.32 -8.13 -10.33
CA ILE A 349 -29.11 -7.16 -11.40
C ILE A 349 -27.67 -6.63 -11.34
N ALA A 350 -27.16 -6.07 -12.44
CA ALA A 350 -25.83 -5.47 -12.45
C ALA A 350 -25.83 -4.11 -11.73
N SER A 351 -26.78 -3.22 -12.05
CA SER A 351 -26.95 -1.94 -11.36
C SER A 351 -28.28 -1.27 -11.75
N GLU A 352 -28.97 -0.66 -10.78
CA GLU A 352 -30.14 0.21 -11.04
C GLU A 352 -29.74 1.68 -11.24
N LYS A 353 -28.46 2.02 -11.03
CA LYS A 353 -28.00 3.43 -11.07
C LYS A 353 -28.26 4.13 -12.40
N TYR A 354 -28.40 3.37 -13.46
CA TYR A 354 -28.61 3.89 -14.82
C TYR A 354 -30.09 3.89 -15.24
N ALA A 355 -31.01 3.51 -14.35
CA ALA A 355 -32.44 3.55 -14.63
C ALA A 355 -32.92 5.02 -14.63
N ILE A 356 -33.04 5.60 -15.83
CA ILE A 356 -33.55 6.97 -16.04
C ILE A 356 -34.81 6.95 -16.93
N PRO A 357 -35.68 7.97 -16.83
CA PRO A 357 -36.88 8.06 -17.68
C PRO A 357 -36.56 8.10 -19.17
N GLU A 358 -37.39 7.47 -20.01
CA GLU A 358 -37.19 7.43 -21.48
C GLU A 358 -37.11 8.84 -22.10
N SER A 359 -37.77 9.84 -21.53
CA SER A 359 -37.69 11.24 -21.97
C SER A 359 -36.26 11.80 -21.93
N SER A 360 -35.42 11.28 -21.03
CA SER A 360 -34.01 11.67 -20.89
C SER A 360 -33.12 11.05 -21.98
N TYR A 361 -33.59 10.02 -22.68
CA TYR A 361 -32.81 9.35 -23.74
C TYR A 361 -32.51 10.25 -24.92
N ARG A 362 -33.33 11.29 -25.14
CA ARG A 362 -33.08 12.29 -26.18
C ARG A 362 -31.73 13.02 -25.99
N TRP A 363 -31.26 13.12 -24.75
CA TRP A 363 -30.03 13.85 -24.42
C TRP A 363 -28.89 12.92 -24.01
N LEU A 364 -29.20 11.79 -23.35
CA LEU A 364 -28.21 10.86 -22.79
C LEU A 364 -28.10 9.53 -23.56
N GLY A 365 -28.81 9.40 -24.69
CA GLY A 365 -28.90 8.17 -25.49
C GLY A 365 -29.83 7.14 -24.86
N LYS A 366 -30.12 6.02 -25.54
CA LYS A 366 -30.85 4.86 -24.95
C LYS A 366 -29.90 3.92 -24.19
N ASN A 367 -28.73 3.68 -24.77
CA ASN A 367 -27.64 2.85 -24.21
C ASN A 367 -28.12 1.44 -23.78
N TYR A 368 -27.38 0.77 -22.89
CA TYR A 368 -27.70 -0.58 -22.40
C TYR A 368 -28.42 -0.57 -21.04
N ARG A 369 -29.15 0.50 -20.72
CA ARG A 369 -29.77 0.70 -19.40
C ARG A 369 -30.72 -0.45 -19.02
N ASP A 370 -31.51 -0.93 -19.97
CA ASP A 370 -32.39 -2.09 -19.79
C ASP A 370 -31.61 -3.37 -19.46
N ILE A 371 -30.39 -3.51 -20.01
CA ILE A 371 -29.52 -4.67 -19.73
C ILE A 371 -28.88 -4.55 -18.35
N TRP A 372 -28.49 -3.34 -17.92
CA TRP A 372 -27.95 -3.10 -16.58
C TRP A 372 -28.93 -3.46 -15.45
N ALA A 373 -30.21 -3.17 -15.66
CA ALA A 373 -31.29 -3.47 -14.72
C ALA A 373 -31.94 -4.86 -14.95
N ALA A 374 -31.51 -5.62 -15.96
CA ALA A 374 -32.10 -6.92 -16.26
C ALA A 374 -31.81 -7.93 -15.13
N PRO A 375 -32.82 -8.63 -14.59
CA PRO A 375 -32.60 -9.72 -13.65
C PRO A 375 -31.84 -10.87 -14.32
N VAL A 376 -30.67 -11.21 -13.78
CA VAL A 376 -29.81 -12.29 -14.27
C VAL A 376 -29.64 -13.34 -13.18
N LYS A 377 -29.89 -14.60 -13.53
CA LYS A 377 -29.57 -15.74 -12.67
C LYS A 377 -28.08 -16.05 -12.78
N ALA A 378 -27.32 -15.80 -11.72
CA ALA A 378 -25.89 -16.02 -11.67
C ALA A 378 -25.55 -17.12 -10.63
N PRO A 379 -24.53 -17.96 -10.89
CA PRO A 379 -24.01 -18.89 -9.88
C PRO A 379 -23.47 -18.13 -8.67
N VAL A 380 -23.67 -18.69 -7.48
CA VAL A 380 -23.13 -18.11 -6.25
C VAL A 380 -21.63 -18.39 -6.16
N PHE A 381 -20.85 -17.34 -5.91
CA PHE A 381 -19.42 -17.43 -5.70
C PHE A 381 -19.13 -17.84 -4.25
N ASN A 382 -18.76 -19.10 -4.06
CA ASN A 382 -18.26 -19.60 -2.78
C ASN A 382 -16.73 -19.64 -2.82
N ILE A 383 -16.10 -18.72 -2.08
CA ILE A 383 -14.63 -18.58 -2.08
C ILE A 383 -13.91 -19.82 -1.55
N SER A 384 -14.54 -20.59 -0.66
CA SER A 384 -13.95 -21.79 -0.03
C SER A 384 -13.91 -23.02 -0.94
N THR A 385 -14.80 -23.09 -1.93
CA THR A 385 -14.92 -24.27 -2.80
C THR A 385 -14.54 -23.98 -4.26
N LYS A 386 -14.70 -22.74 -4.72
CA LYS A 386 -14.32 -22.35 -6.08
C LYS A 386 -12.82 -22.62 -6.29
N LYS A 387 -12.48 -23.35 -7.36
CA LYS A 387 -11.10 -23.76 -7.71
C LYS A 387 -10.35 -24.45 -6.55
N GLY A 388 -11.06 -25.20 -5.69
CA GLY A 388 -10.44 -25.90 -4.55
C GLY A 388 -10.16 -25.00 -3.32
N GLY A 389 -10.72 -23.79 -3.31
CA GLY A 389 -10.55 -22.80 -2.26
C GLY A 389 -9.57 -21.70 -2.68
N LEU A 390 -10.05 -20.46 -2.63
CA LEU A 390 -9.31 -19.27 -3.03
C LEU A 390 -8.95 -18.44 -1.82
N LYS A 391 -7.73 -17.87 -1.84
CA LYS A 391 -7.26 -16.92 -0.84
C LYS A 391 -7.24 -15.53 -1.44
N ILE A 392 -7.75 -14.54 -0.71
CA ILE A 392 -7.66 -13.13 -1.12
C ILE A 392 -6.23 -12.65 -0.85
N LEU A 393 -5.53 -12.24 -1.90
CA LEU A 393 -4.18 -11.70 -1.78
C LEU A 393 -4.19 -10.22 -1.44
N LYS A 394 -5.00 -9.44 -2.19
CA LYS A 394 -5.13 -7.99 -2.06
C LYS A 394 -6.27 -7.46 -2.89
N ARG A 395 -6.69 -6.22 -2.59
CA ARG A 395 -7.47 -5.42 -3.53
C ARG A 395 -6.64 -5.07 -4.78
N GLY A 396 -7.31 -5.11 -5.92
CA GLY A 396 -6.87 -4.54 -7.18
C GLY A 396 -7.98 -3.70 -7.80
N GLY A 397 -7.85 -3.41 -9.09
CA GLY A 397 -8.68 -2.43 -9.76
C GLY A 397 -8.24 -1.00 -9.44
N GLY A 398 -8.52 -0.09 -10.36
CA GLY A 398 -8.14 1.32 -10.23
C GLY A 398 -9.30 2.19 -9.76
N GLN A 399 -9.32 3.43 -10.25
CA GLN A 399 -10.33 4.42 -9.90
C GLN A 399 -11.75 4.11 -10.40
N GLN A 400 -11.93 3.18 -11.35
CA GLN A 400 -13.23 2.87 -11.95
C GLN A 400 -13.82 1.52 -11.53
N THR A 401 -12.97 0.55 -11.18
CA THR A 401 -13.40 -0.83 -10.90
C THR A 401 -12.81 -1.30 -9.58
N TYR A 402 -13.63 -2.03 -8.81
CA TYR A 402 -13.16 -2.72 -7.63
C TYR A 402 -12.81 -4.16 -8.04
N SER A 403 -11.62 -4.65 -7.68
CA SER A 403 -11.27 -6.05 -7.90
C SER A 403 -10.60 -6.66 -6.69
N LEU A 404 -10.75 -7.97 -6.52
CA LEU A 404 -9.94 -8.78 -5.61
C LEU A 404 -9.01 -9.68 -6.42
N ARG A 405 -7.73 -9.70 -6.06
CA ARG A 405 -6.79 -10.70 -6.56
C ARG A 405 -6.88 -11.92 -5.66
N LEU A 406 -7.12 -13.06 -6.28
CA LEU A 406 -7.32 -14.34 -5.60
C LEU A 406 -6.23 -15.31 -6.04
N GLU A 407 -5.87 -16.26 -5.20
CA GLU A 407 -4.93 -17.34 -5.52
C GLU A 407 -5.45 -18.67 -5.00
N ASP A 408 -5.36 -19.72 -5.81
CA ASP A 408 -5.70 -21.08 -5.39
C ASP A 408 -4.51 -21.77 -4.69
N ASN A 409 -4.70 -23.02 -4.30
CA ASN A 409 -3.66 -23.80 -3.62
C ASN A 409 -2.49 -24.20 -4.55
N ASP A 410 -2.68 -24.14 -5.87
CA ASP A 410 -1.66 -24.44 -6.90
C ASP A 410 -0.88 -23.18 -7.33
N GLY A 411 -1.18 -22.03 -6.71
CA GLY A 411 -0.54 -20.74 -6.99
C GLY A 411 -1.05 -20.05 -8.26
N LYS A 412 -2.16 -20.53 -8.85
CA LYS A 412 -2.82 -19.87 -9.98
C LYS A 412 -3.61 -18.68 -9.48
N GLN A 413 -3.44 -17.56 -10.16
CA GLN A 413 -4.12 -16.33 -9.78
C GLN A 413 -5.38 -16.09 -10.61
N TYR A 414 -6.37 -15.53 -9.93
CA TYR A 414 -7.66 -15.16 -10.47
C TYR A 414 -8.00 -13.72 -10.06
N VAL A 415 -8.95 -13.13 -10.77
CA VAL A 415 -9.51 -11.81 -10.45
C VAL A 415 -11.00 -11.95 -10.25
N LEU A 416 -11.51 -11.35 -9.17
CA LEU A 416 -12.94 -11.12 -8.96
C LEU A 416 -13.19 -9.61 -9.10
N ARG A 417 -13.69 -9.17 -10.25
CA ARG A 417 -13.82 -7.76 -10.64
C ARG A 417 -15.28 -7.32 -10.67
N SER A 418 -15.58 -6.14 -10.14
CA SER A 418 -16.95 -5.61 -10.14
C SER A 418 -17.44 -5.41 -11.57
N ILE A 419 -18.69 -5.80 -11.83
CA ILE A 419 -19.37 -5.49 -13.10
C ILE A 419 -19.74 -4.00 -13.11
N ASP A 420 -20.36 -3.53 -12.02
CA ASP A 420 -20.64 -2.10 -11.85
C ASP A 420 -19.34 -1.32 -11.64
N LYS A 421 -19.29 -0.12 -12.22
CA LYS A 421 -18.14 0.79 -12.17
C LYS A 421 -18.48 1.99 -11.30
N TYR A 422 -17.50 2.48 -10.54
CA TYR A 422 -17.64 3.68 -9.71
C TYR A 422 -16.68 4.71 -10.24
N VAL A 423 -17.18 5.72 -10.96
CA VAL A 423 -16.30 6.66 -11.69
C VAL A 423 -15.88 7.87 -10.86
N GLU A 424 -16.35 7.99 -9.61
CA GLU A 424 -16.03 9.13 -8.75
C GLU A 424 -14.51 9.33 -8.65
N GLY A 425 -13.74 8.23 -8.54
CA GLY A 425 -12.27 8.29 -8.54
C GLY A 425 -11.67 8.85 -9.85
N ALA A 426 -12.32 8.63 -10.99
CA ALA A 426 -11.84 8.98 -12.33
C ALA A 426 -12.16 10.42 -12.76
N VAL A 427 -12.99 11.13 -11.99
CA VAL A 427 -13.32 12.53 -12.24
C VAL A 427 -12.39 13.42 -11.39
N PRO A 428 -11.95 14.60 -11.89
CA PRO A 428 -11.20 15.57 -11.07
C PRO A 428 -11.94 15.93 -9.78
N LYS A 429 -11.20 16.11 -8.68
CA LYS A 429 -11.77 16.38 -7.34
C LYS A 429 -12.64 17.63 -7.32
N GLU A 430 -12.30 18.63 -8.13
CA GLU A 430 -13.04 19.89 -8.27
C GLU A 430 -14.48 19.67 -8.73
N LEU A 431 -14.74 18.53 -9.40
CA LEU A 431 -16.03 18.19 -9.97
C LEU A 431 -16.80 17.16 -9.13
N HIS A 432 -16.23 16.60 -8.06
CA HIS A 432 -16.85 15.53 -7.25
C HIS A 432 -18.21 15.90 -6.68
N ASN A 433 -18.44 17.18 -6.37
CA ASN A 433 -19.70 17.69 -5.84
C ASN A 433 -20.57 18.38 -6.91
N THR A 434 -20.37 18.05 -8.18
CA THR A 434 -21.10 18.63 -9.31
C THR A 434 -21.83 17.55 -10.10
N PHE A 435 -22.81 17.95 -10.91
CA PHE A 435 -23.53 17.04 -11.82
C PHE A 435 -22.62 16.34 -12.85
N ALA A 436 -21.35 16.77 -12.98
CA ALA A 436 -20.40 16.13 -13.87
C ALA A 436 -20.10 14.68 -13.47
N VAL A 437 -20.03 14.37 -12.17
CA VAL A 437 -19.86 12.97 -11.72
C VAL A 437 -21.06 12.13 -12.15
N ASP A 438 -22.27 12.64 -11.95
CA ASP A 438 -23.51 11.95 -12.32
C ASP A 438 -23.57 11.70 -13.84
N LEU A 439 -23.15 12.69 -14.64
CA LEU A 439 -23.09 12.55 -16.09
C LEU A 439 -22.05 11.52 -16.55
N VAL A 440 -20.82 11.55 -16.00
CA VAL A 440 -19.78 10.58 -16.32
C VAL A 440 -20.19 9.18 -15.85
N GLN A 441 -20.85 9.08 -14.69
CA GLN A 441 -21.39 7.83 -14.18
C GLN A 441 -22.48 7.31 -15.12
N ASP A 442 -23.44 8.14 -15.55
CA ASP A 442 -24.48 7.73 -16.52
C ASP A 442 -23.88 7.24 -17.84
N GLN A 443 -22.74 7.79 -18.28
CA GLN A 443 -22.09 7.35 -19.52
C GLN A 443 -21.60 5.90 -19.46
N ILE A 444 -21.41 5.32 -18.27
CA ILE A 444 -21.13 3.87 -18.10
C ILE A 444 -22.28 3.01 -18.65
N SER A 445 -23.52 3.53 -18.67
CA SER A 445 -24.67 2.83 -19.25
C SER A 445 -24.48 2.47 -20.72
N ALA A 446 -23.61 3.17 -21.45
CA ALA A 446 -23.26 2.87 -22.84
C ALA A 446 -22.38 1.63 -23.01
N SER A 447 -21.78 1.12 -21.94
CA SER A 447 -21.08 -0.16 -21.94
C SER A 447 -22.05 -1.30 -21.63
N ASN A 448 -21.90 -2.45 -22.31
CA ASN A 448 -22.65 -3.65 -21.99
C ASN A 448 -22.04 -4.35 -20.76
N PRO A 449 -22.78 -4.52 -19.64
CA PRO A 449 -22.26 -5.09 -18.39
C PRO A 449 -21.84 -6.57 -18.52
N TYR A 450 -22.33 -7.27 -19.54
CA TYR A 450 -22.12 -8.71 -19.75
C TYR A 450 -21.34 -9.01 -21.04
N ALA A 451 -20.60 -8.04 -21.58
CA ALA A 451 -19.83 -8.22 -22.81
C ALA A 451 -18.69 -9.24 -22.67
N ALA A 452 -18.01 -9.30 -21.52
CA ALA A 452 -16.78 -10.09 -21.38
C ALA A 452 -16.97 -11.61 -21.68
N PRO A 453 -17.98 -12.32 -21.14
CA PRO A 453 -18.24 -13.71 -21.52
C PRO A 453 -18.55 -13.90 -23.01
N VAL A 454 -19.22 -12.94 -23.64
CA VAL A 454 -19.54 -12.98 -25.08
C VAL A 454 -18.27 -12.83 -25.90
N VAL A 455 -17.43 -11.84 -25.57
CA VAL A 455 -16.16 -11.58 -26.26
C VAL A 455 -15.20 -12.75 -26.13
N ALA A 456 -15.12 -13.40 -24.96
CA ALA A 456 -14.30 -14.60 -24.79
C ALA A 456 -14.70 -15.74 -25.74
N ASN A 457 -16.01 -15.99 -25.89
CA ASN A 457 -16.50 -17.00 -26.83
C ASN A 457 -16.17 -16.65 -28.29
N LEU A 458 -16.31 -15.38 -28.67
CA LEU A 458 -15.94 -14.90 -30.01
C LEU A 458 -14.42 -15.03 -30.25
N ALA A 459 -13.60 -14.74 -29.23
CA ALA A 459 -12.15 -14.85 -29.31
C ALA A 459 -11.68 -16.31 -29.51
N GLU A 460 -12.30 -17.27 -28.82
CA GLU A 460 -12.05 -18.70 -29.02
C GLU A 460 -12.25 -19.09 -30.49
N HIS A 461 -13.40 -18.73 -31.08
CA HIS A 461 -13.71 -19.03 -32.48
C HIS A 461 -12.82 -18.28 -33.48
N ALA A 462 -12.32 -17.11 -33.09
CA ALA A 462 -11.32 -16.38 -33.85
C ALA A 462 -9.90 -16.94 -33.66
N GLY A 463 -9.68 -17.93 -32.79
CA GLY A 463 -8.36 -18.46 -32.47
C GLY A 463 -7.44 -17.40 -31.86
N ILE A 464 -7.98 -16.58 -30.95
CA ILE A 464 -7.27 -15.57 -30.19
C ILE A 464 -7.22 -16.02 -28.73
N PHE A 465 -6.05 -15.97 -28.09
CA PHE A 465 -5.93 -16.33 -26.67
C PHE A 465 -6.76 -15.39 -25.78
N HIS A 466 -7.43 -15.97 -24.78
CA HIS A 466 -8.36 -15.26 -23.91
C HIS A 466 -8.46 -15.88 -22.51
N THR A 467 -8.98 -15.10 -21.57
CA THR A 467 -9.43 -15.56 -20.24
C THR A 467 -10.82 -16.19 -20.34
N ASN A 468 -11.28 -16.84 -19.27
CA ASN A 468 -12.61 -17.47 -19.22
C ASN A 468 -13.51 -16.74 -18.20
N PRO A 469 -14.03 -15.55 -18.56
CA PRO A 469 -14.81 -14.74 -17.65
C PRO A 469 -16.20 -15.31 -17.37
N GLU A 470 -16.50 -15.48 -16.08
CA GLU A 470 -17.78 -15.94 -15.57
C GLU A 470 -18.48 -14.85 -14.75
N VAL A 471 -19.76 -14.61 -15.01
CA VAL A 471 -20.58 -13.73 -14.16
C VAL A 471 -21.02 -14.52 -12.93
N VAL A 472 -20.69 -14.00 -11.75
CA VAL A 472 -20.97 -14.66 -10.46
C VAL A 472 -21.62 -13.68 -9.48
N PHE A 473 -22.44 -14.20 -8.57
CA PHE A 473 -22.99 -13.42 -7.46
C PHE A 473 -22.21 -13.66 -6.18
N VAL A 474 -21.75 -12.60 -5.52
CA VAL A 474 -21.03 -12.70 -4.24
C VAL A 474 -22.02 -12.51 -3.09
N PRO A 475 -22.30 -13.55 -2.29
CA PRO A 475 -23.21 -13.43 -1.15
C PRO A 475 -22.55 -12.65 -0.01
N ASP A 476 -23.32 -12.35 1.02
CA ASP A 476 -22.79 -11.71 2.23
C ASP A 476 -22.01 -12.70 3.12
N ASP A 477 -20.86 -13.15 2.62
CA ASP A 477 -20.04 -14.23 3.19
C ASP A 477 -18.92 -13.67 4.10
N PRO A 478 -18.88 -14.05 5.40
CA PRO A 478 -17.82 -13.68 6.34
C PRO A 478 -16.40 -14.05 5.89
N GLN A 479 -16.24 -15.05 5.01
CA GLN A 479 -14.92 -15.49 4.50
C GLN A 479 -14.21 -14.42 3.66
N PHE A 480 -14.92 -13.38 3.22
CA PHE A 480 -14.30 -12.21 2.59
C PHE A 480 -13.62 -11.26 3.59
N GLY A 481 -13.80 -11.49 4.89
CA GLY A 481 -13.16 -10.73 5.97
C GLY A 481 -13.34 -9.23 5.80
N ILE A 482 -12.22 -8.49 5.83
CA ILE A 482 -12.22 -7.02 5.66
C ILE A 482 -12.85 -6.55 4.34
N TYR A 483 -12.95 -7.40 3.31
CA TYR A 483 -13.47 -7.07 1.99
C TYR A 483 -14.97 -7.31 1.85
N ARG A 484 -15.61 -7.97 2.83
CA ARG A 484 -17.01 -8.39 2.78
C ARG A 484 -17.96 -7.25 2.40
N SER A 485 -17.84 -6.09 3.07
CA SER A 485 -18.69 -4.92 2.81
C SER A 485 -18.55 -4.35 1.40
N ASP A 486 -17.39 -4.56 0.76
CA ASP A 486 -17.13 -4.04 -0.58
C ASP A 486 -17.80 -4.91 -1.65
N VAL A 487 -17.89 -6.23 -1.41
CA VAL A 487 -18.30 -7.23 -2.41
C VAL A 487 -19.68 -7.84 -2.20
N ALA A 488 -20.19 -7.86 -0.96
CA ALA A 488 -21.43 -8.55 -0.63
C ALA A 488 -22.63 -8.04 -1.44
N GLY A 489 -23.45 -8.97 -1.91
CA GLY A 489 -24.74 -8.69 -2.55
C GLY A 489 -24.66 -8.19 -3.99
N LYS A 490 -23.53 -8.35 -4.68
CA LYS A 490 -23.29 -7.76 -6.01
C LYS A 490 -22.84 -8.82 -7.02
N LEU A 491 -23.01 -8.49 -8.30
CA LEU A 491 -22.46 -9.26 -9.40
C LEU A 491 -21.01 -8.88 -9.70
N PHE A 492 -20.20 -9.90 -9.93
CA PHE A 492 -18.79 -9.80 -10.28
C PHE A 492 -18.47 -10.63 -11.52
N LEU A 493 -17.39 -10.28 -12.19
CA LEU A 493 -16.72 -11.11 -13.16
C LEU A 493 -15.59 -11.87 -12.46
N PHE A 494 -15.59 -13.19 -12.59
CA PHE A 494 -14.51 -14.06 -12.13
C PHE A 494 -13.75 -14.62 -13.33
N GLU A 495 -12.44 -14.40 -13.38
CA GLU A 495 -11.61 -14.87 -14.49
C GLU A 495 -10.16 -15.16 -14.05
N GLU A 496 -9.42 -15.90 -14.86
CA GLU A 496 -7.98 -16.08 -14.67
C GLU A 496 -7.26 -14.73 -14.74
N ARG A 497 -6.29 -14.52 -13.84
CA ARG A 497 -5.31 -13.46 -14.02
C ARG A 497 -4.19 -14.02 -14.91
N PRO A 498 -3.91 -13.46 -16.11
CA PRO A 498 -2.88 -13.96 -17.02
C PRO A 498 -1.48 -13.57 -16.52
N GLU A 499 -1.11 -14.07 -15.35
CA GLU A 499 0.19 -13.96 -14.69
C GLU A 499 0.45 -15.26 -13.94
N LYS A 500 1.73 -15.59 -13.74
CA LYS A 500 2.16 -16.80 -13.02
C LYS A 500 1.66 -18.11 -13.67
N ASN A 501 1.25 -19.08 -12.85
CA ASN A 501 1.28 -20.52 -13.09
C ASN A 501 0.13 -21.07 -13.95
N HIS A 502 -0.10 -20.51 -15.14
CA HIS A 502 -1.17 -20.94 -16.06
C HIS A 502 -0.64 -21.70 -17.29
N LYS A 503 0.36 -22.58 -17.10
CA LYS A 503 1.01 -23.31 -18.21
C LYS A 503 0.11 -24.37 -18.87
N ASP A 504 -0.86 -24.87 -18.11
CA ASP A 504 -1.83 -25.87 -18.53
C ASP A 504 -3.10 -25.27 -19.14
N ALA A 505 -3.19 -23.93 -19.24
CA ALA A 505 -4.35 -23.26 -19.79
C ALA A 505 -4.37 -23.31 -21.32
N ALA A 506 -5.27 -24.13 -21.87
CA ALA A 506 -5.49 -24.24 -23.31
C ALA A 506 -5.89 -22.90 -23.96
N SER A 507 -6.72 -22.10 -23.30
CA SER A 507 -7.16 -20.78 -23.78
C SER A 507 -6.03 -19.74 -23.87
N PHE A 508 -4.88 -20.02 -23.24
CA PHE A 508 -3.64 -19.23 -23.37
C PHE A 508 -2.62 -19.88 -24.33
N GLY A 509 -2.95 -21.00 -24.95
CA GLY A 509 -2.08 -21.71 -25.88
C GLY A 509 -0.96 -22.52 -25.21
N TYR A 510 -1.17 -23.00 -23.99
CA TYR A 510 -0.17 -23.75 -23.20
C TYR A 510 1.18 -23.01 -23.05
N PRO A 511 1.18 -21.80 -22.48
CA PRO A 511 2.37 -20.96 -22.47
C PRO A 511 3.43 -21.49 -21.48
N ASP A 512 4.70 -21.45 -21.87
CA ASP A 512 5.81 -21.67 -20.93
C ASP A 512 5.87 -20.59 -19.84
N ASN A 513 5.50 -19.36 -20.22
CA ASN A 513 5.46 -18.19 -19.35
C ASN A 513 4.50 -17.13 -19.91
N ILE A 514 3.86 -16.37 -19.03
CA ILE A 514 3.00 -15.24 -19.39
C ILE A 514 3.64 -13.96 -18.85
N VAL A 515 3.87 -12.99 -19.74
CA VAL A 515 4.49 -11.72 -19.40
C VAL A 515 3.68 -10.56 -19.97
N SER A 516 3.76 -9.40 -19.33
CA SER A 516 3.04 -8.21 -19.79
C SER A 516 3.59 -7.67 -21.12
N THR A 517 2.77 -6.92 -21.86
CA THR A 517 3.16 -6.23 -23.10
C THR A 517 4.43 -5.41 -22.94
N THR A 518 4.65 -4.78 -21.79
CA THR A 518 5.90 -4.06 -21.55
C THR A 518 7.10 -5.00 -21.48
N LYS A 519 6.98 -6.12 -20.77
CA LYS A 519 8.11 -7.05 -20.66
C LYS A 519 8.42 -7.68 -22.02
N VAL A 520 7.42 -7.83 -22.89
CA VAL A 520 7.63 -8.17 -24.31
C VAL A 520 8.49 -7.08 -24.98
N MET A 521 8.09 -5.80 -24.91
CA MET A 521 8.87 -4.69 -25.50
C MET A 521 10.30 -4.62 -24.96
N GLU A 522 10.49 -4.71 -23.64
CA GLU A 522 11.79 -4.71 -22.97
C GLU A 522 12.67 -5.85 -23.53
N LYS A 523 12.15 -7.08 -23.56
CA LYS A 523 12.90 -8.24 -24.06
C LYS A 523 13.23 -8.12 -25.55
N THR A 524 12.30 -7.67 -26.38
CA THR A 524 12.53 -7.50 -27.83
C THR A 524 13.59 -6.44 -28.11
N ILE A 525 13.71 -5.41 -27.26
CA ILE A 525 14.80 -4.41 -27.35
C ILE A 525 16.13 -5.00 -26.85
N GLU A 526 16.09 -5.78 -25.76
CA GLU A 526 17.28 -6.40 -25.17
C GLU A 526 17.94 -7.43 -26.10
N SER A 527 17.16 -8.12 -26.93
CA SER A 527 17.69 -9.13 -27.85
C SER A 527 16.85 -9.30 -29.11
N SER A 528 17.54 -9.33 -30.26
CA SER A 528 16.95 -9.66 -31.56
C SER A 528 16.45 -11.11 -31.68
N ASN A 529 16.76 -11.98 -30.70
CA ASN A 529 16.28 -13.37 -30.68
C ASN A 529 14.82 -13.49 -30.20
N HIS A 530 14.25 -12.42 -29.64
CA HIS A 530 12.87 -12.39 -29.19
C HIS A 530 11.95 -11.91 -30.32
N ILE A 531 11.34 -12.87 -31.02
CA ILE A 531 10.47 -12.63 -32.17
C ILE A 531 8.99 -12.64 -31.74
N ILE A 532 8.22 -11.66 -32.23
CA ILE A 532 6.78 -11.56 -32.00
C ILE A 532 6.04 -12.34 -33.09
N ASN A 533 5.00 -13.10 -32.73
CA ASN A 533 4.10 -13.68 -33.71
C ASN A 533 3.18 -12.60 -34.30
N GLU A 534 3.63 -11.98 -35.39
CA GLU A 534 2.95 -10.87 -36.06
C GLU A 534 1.53 -11.23 -36.51
N SER A 535 1.32 -12.47 -36.98
CA SER A 535 -0.01 -12.94 -37.42
C SER A 535 -0.99 -13.04 -36.26
N ALA A 536 -0.54 -13.49 -35.08
CA ALA A 536 -1.37 -13.52 -33.88
C ALA A 536 -1.73 -12.11 -33.39
N VAL A 537 -0.76 -11.19 -33.41
CA VAL A 537 -1.01 -9.77 -33.04
C VAL A 537 -1.98 -9.12 -34.00
N LEU A 538 -1.77 -9.26 -35.32
CA LEU A 538 -2.66 -8.69 -36.32
C LEU A 538 -4.08 -9.25 -36.20
N ARG A 539 -4.23 -10.56 -35.97
CA ARG A 539 -5.53 -11.20 -35.75
C ARG A 539 -6.25 -10.61 -34.55
N ALA A 540 -5.56 -10.47 -33.42
CA ALA A 540 -6.11 -9.85 -32.22
C ALA A 540 -6.57 -8.41 -32.50
N ARG A 541 -5.73 -7.60 -33.15
CA ARG A 541 -6.05 -6.20 -33.47
C ARG A 541 -7.21 -6.03 -34.45
N LEU A 542 -7.30 -6.89 -35.47
CA LEU A 542 -8.44 -6.86 -36.38
C LEU A 542 -9.74 -7.27 -35.66
N PHE A 543 -9.67 -8.25 -34.77
CA PHE A 543 -10.80 -8.63 -33.95
C PHE A 543 -11.26 -7.50 -33.03
N ASP A 544 -10.32 -6.83 -32.34
CA ASP A 544 -10.61 -5.65 -31.50
C ASP A 544 -11.35 -4.56 -32.31
N ILE A 545 -10.88 -4.26 -33.53
CA ILE A 545 -11.54 -3.30 -34.45
C ILE A 545 -12.97 -3.76 -34.80
N VAL A 546 -13.18 -5.04 -35.09
CA VAL A 546 -14.49 -5.59 -35.46
C VAL A 546 -15.50 -5.46 -34.31
N ILE A 547 -15.07 -5.70 -33.07
CA ILE A 547 -15.93 -5.57 -31.89
C ILE A 547 -15.94 -4.16 -31.29
N ASN A 548 -15.20 -3.24 -31.91
CA ASN A 548 -15.03 -1.85 -31.45
C ASN A 548 -14.47 -1.78 -30.00
N ASP A 549 -13.54 -2.68 -29.67
CA ASP A 549 -12.78 -2.66 -28.43
C ASP A 549 -11.53 -1.79 -28.61
N TRP A 550 -11.48 -0.68 -27.88
CA TRP A 550 -10.38 0.28 -27.92
C TRP A 550 -9.54 0.27 -26.64
N ASP A 551 -9.82 -0.65 -25.71
CA ASP A 551 -9.17 -0.72 -24.38
C ASP A 551 -7.92 -1.64 -24.39
N ARG A 552 -7.86 -2.63 -25.30
CA ARG A 552 -6.76 -3.61 -25.41
C ARG A 552 -5.48 -3.07 -26.04
#